data_AF-A0AAD8ZY69-F1
#
_entry.id   AF-A0AAD8ZY69-F1
#
_cell.length_a   1.000
_cell.length_b   1.000
_cell.length_c   1.000
_cell.angle_alpha   90.00
_cell.angle_beta   90.00
_cell.angle_gamma   90.00
#
_symmetry.space_group_name_H-M   'P 1'
#
loop_
_entity.id
_entity.type
_entity.pdbx_description
1 polymer ?
#
loop_
_entity_poly.entity_id
_entity_poly.type
_entity_poly.pdbx_seq_one_letter_code
_entity_poly.pdbx_strand_id
1 'polypeptide(L)'
;SVEGGIANTRSAVTEYATRCPGSKIVLSGFSQGGQVVGDVLGGGGGTFRSQNCTQEGSEGMAPDAFPGDHVAAALIWGSPRHVANQTYNLLVGARMQSGFPREGAQLESLDRWSARLRDYCNDNDPACAQGTSWEAHENYGLKYAEDAAQFVRFKVC
;
A
#
# COMPACT_ATOMS: atom_id res chain seq x y z
N SER A 1 -2.36 0.31 16.14
CA SER A 1 -3.50 0.72 15.30
C SER A 1 -2.96 1.24 13.97
N VAL A 2 -3.84 1.49 13.00
CA VAL A 2 -3.46 2.00 11.67
C VAL A 2 -2.86 3.41 11.76
N GLU A 3 -3.44 4.29 12.58
CA GLU A 3 -3.00 5.67 12.78
C GLU A 3 -1.56 5.73 13.30
N GLY A 4 -1.25 4.91 14.33
CA GLY A 4 0.11 4.79 14.84
C GLY A 4 1.08 4.22 13.80
N GLY A 5 0.62 3.26 12.97
CA GLY A 5 1.41 2.72 11.87
C GLY A 5 1.76 3.77 10.82
N ILE A 6 0.80 4.62 10.44
CA ILE A 6 0.99 5.72 9.49
C ILE A 6 2.00 6.73 10.04
N ALA A 7 1.79 7.19 11.27
CA ALA A 7 2.67 8.16 11.93
C ALA A 7 4.11 7.64 12.05
N ASN A 8 4.28 6.40 12.52
CA ASN A 8 5.59 5.79 12.69
C ASN A 8 6.31 5.55 11.36
N THR A 9 5.58 5.08 10.33
CA THR A 9 6.17 4.87 8.99
C THR A 9 6.63 6.20 8.39
N ARG A 10 5.81 7.25 8.50
CA ARG A 10 6.18 8.59 8.01
C ARG A 10 7.39 9.14 8.76
N SER A 11 7.46 8.98 10.08
CA SER A 11 8.63 9.39 10.88
C SER A 11 9.88 8.63 10.44
N ALA A 12 9.80 7.30 10.33
CA ALA A 12 10.94 6.47 9.93
C ALA A 12 11.45 6.82 8.53
N VAL A 13 10.57 7.05 7.56
CA VAL A 13 10.93 7.48 6.20
C VAL A 13 11.62 8.85 6.25
N THR A 14 11.04 9.81 6.96
CA THR A 14 11.60 11.17 7.10
C THR A 14 12.97 11.16 7.76
N GLU A 15 13.10 10.48 8.89
CA GLU A 15 14.35 10.39 9.65
C GLU A 15 15.45 9.68 8.86
N TYR A 16 15.11 8.60 8.15
CA TYR A 16 16.08 7.86 7.36
C TYR A 16 16.54 8.67 6.14
N ALA A 17 15.62 9.29 5.42
CA ALA A 17 15.93 10.19 4.31
C ALA A 17 16.80 11.39 4.76
N THR A 18 16.51 11.95 5.94
CA THR A 18 17.31 13.04 6.53
C THR A 18 18.74 12.60 6.86
N ARG A 19 18.87 11.42 7.46
CA ARG A 19 20.18 10.86 7.87
C ARG A 19 21.01 10.40 6.68
N CYS A 20 20.35 9.93 5.63
CA CYS A 20 20.95 9.37 4.44
C CYS A 20 20.37 10.02 3.17
N PRO A 21 20.78 11.25 2.80
CA PRO A 21 20.20 11.97 1.65
C PRO A 21 20.38 11.30 0.29
N GLY A 22 21.27 10.31 0.17
CA GLY A 22 21.44 9.49 -1.04
C GLY A 22 20.66 8.17 -1.03
N SER A 23 19.88 7.89 0.02
CA SER A 23 19.23 6.61 0.18
C SER A 23 17.97 6.46 -0.69
N LYS A 24 17.75 5.21 -1.14
CA LYS A 24 16.51 4.76 -1.76
C LYS A 24 15.76 3.90 -0.74
N ILE A 25 14.50 4.21 -0.49
CA ILE A 25 13.63 3.53 0.48
C ILE A 25 12.65 2.64 -0.26
N VAL A 26 12.45 1.43 0.27
CA VAL A 26 11.41 0.50 -0.18
C VAL A 26 10.42 0.31 0.94
N LEU A 27 9.14 0.56 0.67
CA LEU A 27 8.06 0.29 1.60
C LEU A 27 7.38 -1.03 1.23
N SER A 28 7.10 -1.88 2.22
CA SER A 28 6.37 -3.13 2.02
C SER A 28 5.39 -3.35 3.16
N GLY A 29 4.13 -3.62 2.84
CA GLY A 29 3.07 -3.74 3.83
C GLY A 29 2.11 -4.88 3.50
N PHE A 30 1.92 -5.78 4.47
CA PHE A 30 0.99 -6.91 4.38
C PHE A 30 -0.29 -6.68 5.18
N SER A 31 -1.45 -6.99 4.61
CA SER A 31 -2.76 -6.89 5.26
C SER A 31 -2.99 -5.47 5.84
N GLN A 32 -3.17 -5.33 7.16
CA GLN A 32 -3.23 -4.02 7.83
C GLN A 32 -1.96 -3.18 7.60
N GLY A 33 -0.78 -3.79 7.47
CA GLY A 33 0.44 -3.08 7.06
C GLY A 33 0.38 -2.56 5.63
N GLY A 34 -0.33 -3.25 4.73
CA GLY A 34 -0.61 -2.79 3.36
C GLY A 34 -1.56 -1.60 3.33
N GLN A 35 -2.54 -1.57 4.24
CA GLN A 35 -3.34 -0.37 4.51
C GLN A 35 -2.45 0.78 4.97
N VAL A 36 -1.58 0.56 5.97
CA VAL A 36 -0.66 1.60 6.47
C VAL A 36 0.23 2.15 5.36
N VAL A 37 0.89 1.30 4.56
CA VAL A 37 1.76 1.75 3.46
C VAL A 37 0.96 2.56 2.44
N GLY A 38 -0.19 2.06 1.99
CA GLY A 38 -0.98 2.81 1.02
C GLY A 38 -1.58 4.10 1.60
N ASP A 39 -1.84 4.18 2.90
CA ASP A 39 -2.35 5.41 3.56
C ASP A 39 -1.22 6.42 3.80
N VAL A 40 0.01 5.96 3.99
CA VAL A 40 1.21 6.82 4.00
C VAL A 40 1.43 7.48 2.64
N LEU A 41 1.14 6.78 1.54
CA LEU A 41 1.35 7.27 0.17
C LEU A 41 0.14 8.05 -0.38
N GLY A 42 -1.05 7.50 -0.21
CA GLY A 42 -2.31 8.03 -0.74
C GLY A 42 -3.11 8.87 0.25
N GLY A 43 -2.83 8.77 1.55
CA GLY A 43 -3.70 9.30 2.59
C GLY A 43 -4.73 8.27 3.05
N GLY A 44 -5.24 8.48 4.26
CA GLY A 44 -6.12 7.56 4.96
C GLY A 44 -7.38 8.21 5.51
N GLY A 45 -8.14 7.42 6.26
CA GLY A 45 -9.40 7.80 6.87
C GLY A 45 -10.62 7.18 6.20
N GLY A 46 -11.77 7.40 6.81
CA GLY A 46 -13.05 6.84 6.39
C GLY A 46 -13.58 5.79 7.36
N THR A 47 -14.79 5.29 7.10
CA THR A 47 -15.46 4.32 7.97
C THR A 47 -15.52 2.94 7.33
N PHE A 48 -14.85 1.98 7.94
CA PHE A 48 -15.00 0.57 7.62
C PHE A 48 -16.32 0.05 8.22
N ARG A 49 -17.41 0.21 7.47
CA ARG A 49 -18.78 -0.05 7.94
C ARG A 49 -18.99 -1.45 8.47
N SER A 50 -18.40 -2.48 7.84
CA SER A 50 -18.58 -3.88 8.27
C SER A 50 -17.90 -4.19 9.61
N GLN A 51 -16.94 -3.37 10.04
CA GLN A 51 -16.25 -3.50 11.33
C GLN A 51 -16.64 -2.40 12.34
N ASN A 52 -17.58 -1.52 11.99
CA ASN A 52 -17.95 -0.34 12.79
C ASN A 52 -16.72 0.44 13.28
N CYS A 53 -15.73 0.61 12.40
CA CYS A 53 -14.46 1.24 12.69
C CYS A 53 -14.29 2.50 11.83
N THR A 54 -14.06 3.65 12.45
CA THR A 54 -13.73 4.90 11.75
C THR A 54 -12.26 5.19 11.96
N GLN A 55 -11.53 5.32 10.85
CA GLN A 55 -10.15 5.76 10.83
C GLN A 55 -10.11 7.28 10.67
N GLU A 56 -9.25 7.94 11.44
CA GLU A 56 -8.98 9.37 11.30
C GLU A 56 -8.32 9.70 9.96
N GLY A 57 -8.62 10.90 9.46
CA GLY A 57 -8.05 11.39 8.21
C GLY A 57 -6.53 11.56 8.30
N SER A 58 -5.83 11.24 7.21
CA SER A 58 -4.39 11.52 7.08
C SER A 58 -4.03 11.87 5.64
N GLU A 59 -3.04 12.76 5.48
CA GLU A 59 -2.54 13.17 4.17
C GLU A 59 -1.44 12.24 3.65
N GLY A 60 -1.55 11.87 2.37
CA GLY A 60 -0.54 11.11 1.67
C GLY A 60 0.75 11.91 1.43
N MET A 61 1.87 11.21 1.28
CA MET A 61 3.12 11.80 0.82
C MET A 61 3.11 11.99 -0.71
N ALA A 62 3.67 13.10 -1.18
CA ALA A 62 3.89 13.31 -2.61
C ALA A 62 5.15 12.55 -3.07
N PRO A 63 5.13 11.86 -4.23
CA PRO A 63 6.26 11.07 -4.71
C PRO A 63 7.46 11.89 -5.21
N ASP A 64 7.28 13.20 -5.38
CA ASP A 64 8.22 14.16 -5.96
C ASP A 64 8.66 15.24 -4.95
N ALA A 65 8.28 15.10 -3.68
CA ALA A 65 8.68 16.00 -2.60
C ALA A 65 9.22 15.23 -1.40
N PHE A 66 10.12 15.85 -0.65
CA PHE A 66 10.65 15.28 0.57
C PHE A 66 9.53 14.94 1.58
N PRO A 67 9.53 13.73 2.20
CA PRO A 67 10.51 12.65 2.03
C PRO A 67 10.10 11.57 1.01
N GLY A 68 8.99 11.75 0.30
CA GLY A 68 8.45 10.75 -0.65
C GLY A 68 9.30 10.57 -1.90
N ASP A 69 10.09 11.57 -2.30
CA ASP A 69 11.11 11.47 -3.34
C ASP A 69 12.19 10.41 -3.06
N HIS A 70 12.40 10.02 -1.80
CA HIS A 70 13.28 8.91 -1.42
C HIS A 70 12.65 7.53 -1.55
N VAL A 71 11.32 7.43 -1.66
CA VAL A 71 10.64 6.13 -1.83
C VAL A 71 10.77 5.70 -3.28
N ALA A 72 11.64 4.71 -3.51
CA ALA A 72 11.93 4.17 -4.82
C ALA A 72 10.88 3.12 -5.25
N ALA A 73 10.39 2.32 -4.30
CA ALA A 73 9.37 1.32 -4.55
C ALA A 73 8.44 1.13 -3.34
N ALA A 74 7.19 0.76 -3.62
CA ALA A 74 6.20 0.36 -2.63
C ALA A 74 5.53 -0.94 -3.04
N LEU A 75 5.34 -1.84 -2.06
CA LEU A 75 4.70 -3.14 -2.21
C LEU A 75 3.55 -3.24 -1.21
N ILE A 76 2.34 -3.43 -1.70
CA ILE A 76 1.14 -3.65 -0.90
C ILE A 76 0.64 -5.06 -1.17
N TRP A 77 0.30 -5.78 -0.10
CA TRP A 77 -0.12 -7.17 -0.18
C TRP A 77 -1.43 -7.36 0.58
N GLY A 78 -2.50 -7.77 -0.11
CA GLY A 78 -3.79 -8.12 0.52
C GLY A 78 -4.41 -6.97 1.33
N SER A 79 -4.27 -5.72 0.87
CA SER A 79 -4.77 -4.58 1.65
C SER A 79 -6.30 -4.54 1.71
N PRO A 80 -6.91 -4.30 2.90
CA PRO A 80 -8.35 -4.06 2.99
C PRO A 80 -8.77 -2.74 2.31
N ARG A 81 -7.81 -1.91 1.88
CA ARG A 81 -8.01 -0.66 1.15
C ARG A 81 -7.86 -0.78 -0.37
N HIS A 82 -7.77 -2.01 -0.90
CA HIS A 82 -7.59 -2.25 -2.32
C HIS A 82 -8.72 -1.63 -3.16
N VAL A 83 -8.36 -1.03 -4.29
CA VAL A 83 -9.30 -0.45 -5.25
C VAL A 83 -9.10 -1.17 -6.58
N ALA A 84 -10.18 -1.66 -7.16
CA ALA A 84 -10.16 -2.35 -8.44
C ALA A 84 -9.65 -1.46 -9.58
N ASN A 85 -9.11 -2.10 -10.61
CA ASN A 85 -8.77 -1.52 -11.92
C ASN A 85 -7.73 -0.39 -11.88
N GLN A 86 -6.83 -0.38 -10.88
CA GLN A 86 -5.71 0.55 -10.86
C GLN A 86 -4.52 0.00 -11.64
N THR A 87 -3.73 0.89 -12.23
CA THR A 87 -2.62 0.53 -13.12
C THR A 87 -1.47 -0.20 -12.40
N TYR A 88 -1.39 -0.05 -11.08
CA TYR A 88 -0.40 -0.71 -10.21
C TYR A 88 -0.90 -2.03 -9.62
N ASN A 89 -2.14 -2.44 -9.89
CA ASN A 89 -2.69 -3.68 -9.36
C ASN A 89 -2.15 -4.91 -10.10
N LEU A 90 -2.00 -6.01 -9.36
CA LEU A 90 -1.51 -7.28 -9.90
C LEU A 90 -2.45 -8.43 -9.57
N LEU A 91 -2.24 -9.52 -10.32
CA LEU A 91 -2.92 -10.81 -10.18
C LEU A 91 -4.42 -10.74 -10.55
N VAL A 92 -5.14 -11.81 -10.24
CA VAL A 92 -6.59 -11.89 -10.49
C VAL A 92 -7.37 -10.85 -9.68
N GLY A 93 -6.94 -10.55 -8.45
CA GLY A 93 -7.60 -9.56 -7.59
C GLY A 93 -7.53 -8.14 -8.13
N ALA A 94 -6.72 -7.86 -9.16
CA ALA A 94 -6.59 -6.52 -9.74
C ALA A 94 -7.91 -5.86 -10.19
N ARG A 95 -8.92 -6.68 -10.51
CA ARG A 95 -10.26 -6.25 -10.92
C ARG A 95 -11.32 -6.35 -9.81
N MET A 96 -10.92 -6.77 -8.61
CA MET A 96 -11.81 -6.98 -7.47
C MET A 96 -11.74 -5.79 -6.53
N GLN A 97 -12.84 -5.52 -5.83
CA GLN A 97 -12.95 -4.38 -4.91
C GLN A 97 -12.92 -4.87 -3.48
N SER A 98 -12.17 -4.19 -2.59
CA SER A 98 -12.22 -4.50 -1.16
C SER A 98 -13.51 -4.01 -0.50
N GLY A 99 -13.75 -4.44 0.74
CA GLY A 99 -14.87 -3.95 1.56
C GLY A 99 -14.65 -2.56 2.18
N PHE A 100 -13.45 -1.99 2.05
CA PHE A 100 -13.11 -0.66 2.57
C PHE A 100 -12.16 0.09 1.62
N PRO A 101 -12.56 0.35 0.37
CA PRO A 101 -11.68 0.91 -0.63
C PRO A 101 -11.23 2.35 -0.32
N ARG A 102 -10.18 2.81 -1.01
CA ARG A 102 -9.84 4.24 -1.06
C ARG A 102 -10.79 4.98 -1.99
N GLU A 103 -11.07 6.23 -1.68
CA GLU A 103 -12.01 7.08 -2.40
C GLU A 103 -11.47 8.50 -2.57
N GLY A 104 -11.92 9.20 -3.63
CA GLY A 104 -11.62 10.60 -3.89
C GLY A 104 -10.12 10.94 -3.81
N ALA A 105 -9.80 11.98 -3.05
CA ALA A 105 -8.43 12.49 -2.88
C ALA A 105 -7.42 11.42 -2.41
N GLN A 106 -7.87 10.38 -1.68
CA GLN A 106 -6.98 9.31 -1.24
C GLN A 106 -6.48 8.47 -2.42
N LEU A 107 -7.39 8.13 -3.33
CA LEU A 107 -7.06 7.36 -4.52
C LEU A 107 -6.26 8.21 -5.51
N GLU A 108 -6.69 9.46 -5.75
CA GLU A 108 -5.97 10.40 -6.63
C GLU A 108 -4.53 10.62 -6.16
N SER A 109 -4.30 10.74 -4.85
CA SER A 109 -2.94 10.86 -4.32
C SER A 109 -2.13 9.57 -4.48
N LEU A 110 -2.76 8.40 -4.31
CA LEU A 110 -2.10 7.10 -4.48
C LEU A 110 -1.74 6.83 -5.95
N ASP A 111 -2.56 7.27 -6.91
CA ASP A 111 -2.33 7.08 -8.34
C ASP A 111 -1.04 7.76 -8.84
N ARG A 112 -0.61 8.84 -8.16
CA ARG A 112 0.68 9.48 -8.42
C ARG A 112 1.88 8.55 -8.17
N TRP A 113 1.67 7.49 -7.39
CA TRP A 113 2.67 6.46 -7.10
C TRP A 113 2.67 5.30 -8.08
N SER A 114 1.79 5.27 -9.09
CA SER A 114 1.65 4.16 -10.06
C SER A 114 2.97 3.68 -10.67
N ALA A 115 3.92 4.58 -10.94
CA ALA A 115 5.23 4.22 -11.46
C ALA A 115 6.15 3.49 -10.45
N ARG A 116 5.85 3.53 -9.15
CA ARG A 116 6.67 2.99 -8.05
C ARG A 116 5.92 2.01 -7.15
N LEU A 117 4.63 1.81 -7.37
CA LEU A 117 3.75 1.00 -6.55
C LEU A 117 3.39 -0.32 -7.24
N ARG A 118 3.28 -1.38 -6.43
CA ARG A 118 2.55 -2.59 -6.78
C ARG A 118 1.59 -2.97 -5.65
N ASP A 119 0.35 -3.25 -6.01
CA ASP A 119 -0.68 -3.74 -5.10
C ASP A 119 -1.11 -5.15 -5.52
N TYR A 120 -0.68 -6.15 -4.75
CA TYR A 120 -0.96 -7.56 -4.99
C TYR A 120 -2.24 -7.95 -4.25
N CYS A 121 -3.23 -8.40 -5.02
CA CYS A 121 -4.46 -8.96 -4.48
C CYS A 121 -4.74 -10.32 -5.12
N ASN A 122 -4.76 -11.38 -4.30
CA ASN A 122 -5.11 -12.72 -4.75
C ASN A 122 -6.60 -12.82 -5.06
N ASP A 123 -6.95 -13.75 -5.95
CA ASP A 123 -8.34 -14.17 -6.07
C ASP A 123 -8.84 -14.73 -4.73
N ASN A 124 -10.11 -14.48 -4.43
CA ASN A 124 -10.79 -14.99 -3.23
C ASN A 124 -10.14 -14.60 -1.88
N ASP A 125 -9.23 -13.60 -1.86
CA ASP A 125 -8.73 -13.00 -0.61
C ASP A 125 -9.87 -12.22 0.08
N PRO A 126 -10.20 -12.53 1.35
CA PRO A 126 -11.28 -11.86 2.09
C PRO A 126 -11.04 -10.36 2.35
N ALA A 127 -9.80 -9.91 2.46
CA ALA A 127 -9.47 -8.52 2.77
C ALA A 127 -9.53 -7.63 1.51
N CYS A 128 -8.80 -8.01 0.45
CA CYS A 128 -8.66 -7.15 -0.73
C CYS A 128 -9.67 -7.44 -1.84
N ALA A 129 -10.27 -8.64 -1.86
CA ALA A 129 -11.20 -9.07 -2.91
C ALA A 129 -12.57 -9.51 -2.39
N GLN A 130 -12.87 -9.33 -1.09
CA GLN A 130 -14.13 -9.78 -0.46
C GLN A 130 -14.42 -11.28 -0.66
N GLY A 131 -13.37 -12.08 -0.79
CA GLY A 131 -13.48 -13.53 -0.87
C GLY A 131 -13.61 -14.22 0.50
N THR A 132 -13.24 -15.50 0.53
CA THR A 132 -13.43 -16.38 1.70
C THR A 132 -12.19 -17.20 2.07
N SER A 133 -11.12 -17.14 1.27
CA SER A 133 -9.92 -17.95 1.50
C SER A 133 -8.84 -17.17 2.26
N TRP A 134 -8.67 -17.50 3.54
CA TRP A 134 -7.55 -16.98 4.34
C TRP A 134 -6.18 -17.49 3.87
N GLU A 135 -6.13 -18.68 3.26
CA GLU A 135 -4.90 -19.14 2.61
C GLU A 135 -4.48 -18.20 1.47
N ALA A 136 -5.45 -17.73 0.66
CA ALA A 136 -5.18 -16.71 -0.36
C ALA A 136 -4.70 -15.39 0.24
N HIS A 137 -5.14 -15.05 1.46
CA HIS A 137 -4.64 -13.87 2.16
C HIS A 137 -3.20 -14.04 2.65
N GLU A 138 -2.77 -15.23 3.05
CA GLU A 138 -1.49 -15.41 3.76
C GLU A 138 -0.32 -15.79 2.85
N ASN A 139 -0.58 -16.28 1.63
CA ASN A 139 0.46 -16.92 0.80
C ASN A 139 1.19 -15.99 -0.19
N TYR A 140 1.00 -14.67 -0.14
CA TYR A 140 1.64 -13.73 -1.08
C TYR A 140 3.17 -13.84 -1.13
N GLY A 141 3.81 -13.84 0.04
CA GLY A 141 5.28 -13.90 0.13
C GLY A 141 5.85 -15.21 -0.39
N LEU A 142 5.09 -16.31 -0.27
CA LEU A 142 5.50 -17.61 -0.81
C LEU A 142 5.37 -17.67 -2.33
N LYS A 143 4.36 -17.01 -2.91
CA LYS A 143 4.05 -17.09 -4.35
C LYS A 143 4.75 -16.03 -5.19
N TYR A 144 4.99 -14.84 -4.65
CA TYR A 144 5.31 -13.65 -5.45
C TYR A 144 6.55 -12.88 -4.98
N ALA A 145 7.32 -13.44 -4.04
CA ALA A 145 8.55 -12.78 -3.56
C ALA A 145 9.55 -12.51 -4.70
N GLU A 146 9.70 -13.42 -5.66
CA GLU A 146 10.62 -13.23 -6.79
C GLU A 146 10.19 -12.07 -7.69
N ASP A 147 8.90 -11.98 -8.02
CA ASP A 147 8.36 -10.89 -8.85
C ASP A 147 8.52 -9.53 -8.14
N ALA A 148 8.17 -9.44 -6.85
CA ALA A 148 8.39 -8.23 -6.08
C ALA A 148 9.87 -7.86 -5.94
N ALA A 149 10.76 -8.84 -5.74
CA ALA A 149 12.20 -8.59 -5.68
C ALA A 149 12.72 -8.05 -7.02
N GLN A 150 12.25 -8.58 -8.16
CA GLN A 150 12.60 -8.06 -9.48
C GLN A 150 12.10 -6.63 -9.68
N PHE A 151 10.85 -6.34 -9.32
CA PHE A 151 10.32 -4.97 -9.38
C PHE A 151 11.16 -4.00 -8.56
N VAL A 152 11.41 -4.33 -7.30
CA VAL A 152 12.23 -3.49 -6.40
C VAL A 152 13.61 -3.27 -7.00
N ARG A 153 14.28 -4.33 -7.48
CA ARG A 153 15.59 -4.25 -8.13
C ARG A 153 15.59 -3.20 -9.24
N PHE A 154 14.60 -3.22 -10.16
CA PHE A 154 14.55 -2.25 -11.26
C PHE A 154 14.25 -0.82 -10.82
N LYS A 155 13.59 -0.62 -9.67
CA LYS A 155 13.32 0.72 -9.12
C LYS A 155 14.49 1.30 -8.33
N VAL A 156 15.37 0.45 -7.79
CA VAL A 156 16.53 0.88 -7.01
C VAL A 156 17.84 0.94 -7.81
N CYS A 157 17.86 0.43 -9.04
CA CYS A 157 18.91 0.77 -10.01
C CYS A 157 18.84 2.25 -10.39
#